data_AF-A0A1G3QXA7-F1
#
_entry.id   AF-A0A1G3QXA7-F1
#
_cell.length_a   1.000
_cell.length_b   1.000
_cell.length_c   1.000
_cell.angle_alpha   90.00
_cell.angle_beta   90.00
_cell.angle_gamma   90.00
#
_symmetry.space_group_name_H-M   'P 1'
#
loop_
_entity.id
_entity.type
_entity.pdbx_description
1 polymer ?
#
loop_
_entity_poly.entity_id
_entity_poly.type
_entity_poly.pdbx_seq_one_letter_code
_entity_poly.pdbx_strand_id
1 'polypeptide(L)' 'MTLYVWQNIEIMKIGLQYQKLSDIEEQIVKDNDHLRYEIELYRRMEVVQDYARRRGFKPVLPEDFDVMAVDENNAQQ' A
#
# COMPACT_ATOMS: atom_id res chain seq x y z
N MET A 1 -50.64 18.87 -10.61
CA MET A 1 -50.00 17.70 -11.25
C MET A 1 -48.50 17.86 -11.41
N THR A 2 -48.00 19.05 -11.76
CA THR A 2 -46.55 19.34 -11.97
C THR A 2 -45.66 19.18 -10.74
N LEU A 3 -46.17 19.42 -9.53
CA LEU A 3 -45.38 19.30 -8.28
C LEU A 3 -44.88 17.87 -8.01
N TYR A 4 -45.73 16.87 -8.23
CA TYR A 4 -45.38 15.45 -8.01
C TYR A 4 -44.29 14.96 -8.95
N VAL A 5 -44.33 15.40 -10.21
CA VAL A 5 -43.28 15.07 -11.20
C VAL A 5 -41.95 15.67 -10.77
N TRP A 6 -41.96 16.90 -10.27
CA TRP A 6 -40.75 17.57 -9.78
C TRP A 6 -40.17 16.85 -8.54
N GLN A 7 -41.02 16.47 -7.59
CA GLN A 7 -40.62 15.68 -6.42
C GLN A 7 -39.99 14.33 -6.81
N ASN A 8 -40.55 13.64 -7.81
CA ASN A 8 -39.97 12.38 -8.30
C ASN A 8 -38.58 12.57 -8.91
N ILE A 9 -38.37 13.64 -9.67
CA ILE A 9 -37.06 13.96 -10.26
C ILE A 9 -36.04 14.26 -9.17
N GLU A 10 -36.42 15.04 -8.15
CA GLU A 10 -35.52 15.38 -7.04
C GLU A 10 -35.15 14.14 -6.22
N ILE A 11 -36.10 13.26 -5.90
CA ILE A 11 -35.81 12.00 -5.19
C ILE A 11 -34.84 11.13 -5.99
N MET A 12 -35.05 11.02 -7.31
CA MET A 12 -34.15 10.25 -8.17
C MET A 12 -32.74 10.87 -8.22
N LYS A 13 -32.64 12.19 -8.27
CA LYS A 13 -31.36 12.91 -8.24
C LYS A 13 -30.61 12.67 -6.94
N ILE A 14 -31.31 12.72 -5.81
CA ILE A 14 -30.74 12.41 -4.48
C ILE A 14 -30.25 10.95 -4.45
N GLY A 15 -31.04 10.01 -4.97
CA GLY A 15 -30.65 8.60 -5.05
C GLY A 15 -29.37 8.36 -5.85
N LEU A 16 -29.24 9.02 -7.01
CA LEU A 16 -28.03 8.93 -7.83
C LEU A 16 -26.81 9.54 -7.15
N GLN A 17 -26.99 10.68 -6.47
CA GLN A 17 -25.91 11.30 -5.69
C GLN A 17 -25.46 10.42 -4.54
N TYR A 18 -26.42 9.79 -3.85
CA TYR A 18 -26.13 8.85 -2.76
C TYR A 18 -25.33 7.65 -3.24
N GLN A 19 -25.74 7.00 -4.34
CA GLN A 19 -25.00 5.87 -4.92
C GLN A 19 -23.57 6.27 -5.26
N LYS A 20 -23.39 7.40 -5.95
CA LYS A 20 -22.05 7.91 -6.29
C LYS A 20 -21.19 8.17 -5.05
N LEU A 21 -21.77 8.75 -3.99
CA LEU A 21 -21.05 9.01 -2.75
C LEU A 21 -20.69 7.71 -2.03
N SER A 22 -21.57 6.71 -2.05
CA SER A 22 -21.32 5.39 -1.47
C SER A 22 -20.16 4.69 -2.17
N ASP A 23 -20.08 4.75 -3.50
CA ASP A 23 -18.98 4.16 -4.26
C ASP A 23 -17.64 4.84 -3.95
N ILE A 24 -17.66 6.17 -3.80
CA ILE A 24 -16.47 6.95 -3.42
C ILE A 24 -16.03 6.62 -1.99
N GLU A 25 -16.98 6.49 -1.06
CA GLU A 25 -16.70 6.11 0.33
C GLU A 25 -16.02 4.74 0.39
N GLU A 26 -16.53 3.75 -0.35
CA GLU A 26 -15.91 2.43 -0.41
C GLU A 26 -14.48 2.49 -0.95
N GLN A 27 -14.24 3.28 -2.00
CA GLN A 27 -12.90 3.44 -2.55
C GLN A 27 -11.95 4.10 -1.53
N ILE A 28 -12.40 5.14 -0.84
CA ILE A 28 -11.59 5.84 0.17
C ILE A 28 -11.22 4.90 1.33
N VAL A 29 -12.14 4.03 1.77
CA VAL A 29 -11.87 3.06 2.82
C VAL A 29 -10.77 2.09 2.38
N LYS A 30 -10.85 1.56 1.15
CA LYS A 30 -9.81 0.67 0.60
C LYS A 30 -8.46 1.34 0.49
N ASP A 31 -8.42 2.58 0.00
CA ASP A 31 -7.19 3.35 -0.12
C ASP A 31 -6.59 3.65 1.27
N ASN A 32 -7.43 3.95 2.26
CA ASN A 32 -6.97 4.18 3.63
C ASN A 32 -6.36 2.92 4.25
N ASP A 33 -7.00 1.77 4.09
CA ASP A 33 -6.48 0.50 4.60
C ASP A 33 -5.15 0.14 3.94
N HIS A 34 -5.01 0.39 2.63
CA HIS A 34 -3.75 0.20 1.93
C HIS A 34 -2.64 1.11 2.46
N LEU A 35 -2.92 2.41 2.63
CA LEU A 35 -1.94 3.36 3.18
C LEU A 35 -1.54 3.00 4.61
N ARG A 36 -2.49 2.56 5.45
CA ARG A 36 -2.19 2.10 6.81
C ARG A 36 -1.29 0.87 6.81
N TYR A 37 -1.51 -0.05 5.88
CA TYR A 37 -0.65 -1.21 5.70
C TYR A 37 0.79 -0.80 5.33
N GLU A 38 0.95 0.12 4.37
CA GLU A 38 2.28 0.62 3.97
C GLU A 38 3.00 1.32 5.13
N ILE A 39 2.31 2.18 5.87
CA ILE A 39 2.87 2.85 7.06
C ILE A 39 3.37 1.84 8.09
N GLU A 40 2.60 0.78 8.33
CA GLU A 40 2.99 -0.27 9.28
C GLU A 40 4.20 -1.08 8.78
N LEU A 41 4.33 -1.31 7.47
CA LEU A 41 5.53 -1.92 6.89
C LEU A 41 6.78 -1.06 7.15
N TYR A 42 6.71 0.24 6.87
CA TYR A 42 7.83 1.16 7.13
C TYR A 42 8.20 1.20 8.61
N ARG A 43 7.20 1.29 9.50
CA ARG A 43 7.40 1.28 10.95
C ARG A 43 8.07 0.00 11.44
N ARG A 44 7.67 -1.16 10.91
CA ARG A 44 8.32 -2.44 11.25
C ARG A 44 9.76 -2.49 10.76
N MET A 45 10.04 -1.94 9.58
CA MET A 45 11.41 -1.84 9.06
C MET A 45 12.31 -1.01 9.98
N GLU A 46 11.82 0.13 10.48
CA GLU A 46 12.54 0.92 11.49
C GLU A 46 12.78 0.12 12.77
N VAL A 47 11.77 -0.59 13.28
CA VAL A 47 11.90 -1.45 14.47
C VAL A 47 12.96 -2.55 14.25
N VAL A 48 12.99 -3.16 13.07
CA VAL A 48 13.98 -4.19 12.72
C VAL A 48 15.39 -3.58 12.64
N GLN A 49 15.55 -2.40 12.03
CA GLN A 49 16.84 -1.71 11.99
C GLN A 49 17.33 -1.30 13.37
N ASP A 50 16.43 -0.79 14.22
CA ASP A 50 16.75 -0.41 15.60
C ASP A 50 17.13 -1.63 16.45
N TYR A 51 16.41 -2.75 16.30
CA TYR A 51 16.77 -4.01 16.95
C TYR A 51 18.17 -4.48 16.50
N ALA A 52 18.43 -4.47 15.19
CA ALA A 52 19.71 -4.86 14.62
C ALA A 52 20.86 -3.98 15.14
N ARG A 53 20.67 -2.66 15.15
CA ARG A 53 21.64 -1.69 15.68
C ARG A 53 21.92 -1.91 17.17
N ARG A 54 20.89 -2.09 18.00
CA ARG A 54 21.03 -2.37 19.45
C ARG A 54 21.77 -3.67 19.75
N ARG A 55 21.68 -4.65 18.85
CA ARG A 55 22.37 -5.94 18.93
C ARG A 55 23.76 -5.93 18.29
N GLY A 56 24.21 -4.77 17.78
CA GLY A 56 25.54 -4.60 17.20
C GLY A 56 25.68 -5.11 15.76
N PHE A 57 24.56 -5.45 15.09
CA PHE A 57 24.59 -5.79 13.67
C PHE A 57 24.89 -4.54 12.84
N LYS A 58 25.73 -4.70 11.81
CA LYS A 58 26.04 -3.65 10.84
C LYS A 58 25.19 -3.83 9.58
N PRO A 59 24.77 -2.75 8.92
CA PRO A 59 24.11 -2.84 7.63
C PRO A 59 25.08 -3.45 6.61
N VAL A 60 24.58 -4.38 5.80
CA VAL A 60 25.36 -4.96 4.70
C VAL A 60 25.35 -3.96 3.55
N LEU A 61 26.53 -3.53 3.12
CA LEU A 61 26.73 -2.65 1.98
C LEU A 61 27.03 -3.49 0.73
N PRO A 62 26.80 -2.97 -0.48
CA PRO A 62 27.21 -3.62 -1.72
C PRO A 62 28.70 -4.00 -1.75
N GLU A 63 29.54 -3.23 -1.04
CA GLU A 63 30.98 -3.48 -0.88
C GLU A 63 31.31 -4.71 -0.02
N ASP A 64 30.36 -5.19 0.79
CA ASP A 64 30.52 -6.38 1.63
C ASP A 64 30.27 -7.69 0.85
N PHE A 65 29.82 -7.61 -0.40
CA PHE A 65 29.59 -8.77 -1.25
C PHE A 65 30.75 -8.98 -2.22
N ASP A 66 31.45 -10.10 -2.06
CA ASP A 66 32.43 -10.54 -3.06
C ASP A 66 31.71 -11.39 -4.11
N VAL A 67 31.56 -10.82 -5.33
CA VAL A 67 30.90 -11.51 -6.44
C VAL A 67 31.89 -12.49 -7.05
N MET A 68 31.87 -13.74 -6.59
CA MET A 68 32.59 -14.82 -7.27
C MET A 68 31.87 -15.15 -8.58
N ALA A 69 32.41 -14.69 -9.70
CA ALA A 69 32.04 -15.19 -11.02
C ALA A 69 32.46 -16.66 -11.09
N VAL A 70 31.50 -17.58 -11.05
CA VAL A 70 31.75 -18.99 -11.33
C VAL A 70 31.96 -19.12 -12.83
N ASP A 71 33.22 -19.11 -13.25
CA ASP A 71 33.58 -19.52 -14.61
C ASP A 71 33.21 -21.00 -14.75
N GLU A 72 32.27 -21.30 -15.65
CA GLU A 72 31.79 -22.67 -15.91
C GLU A 72 32.93 -23.63 -16.33
N ASN A 73 34.13 -23.11 -16.61
CA ASN A 73 35.31 -23.91 -16.94
C ASN A 73 36.14 -24.40 -15.73
N ASN A 74 35.89 -23.91 -14.50
CA ASN A 74 36.72 -24.26 -13.33
C ASN A 74 36.01 -25.14 -12.28
N ALA A 75 34.82 -25.65 -12.56
CA ALA A 75 34.12 -26.61 -11.67
C ALA A 75 34.59 -28.07 -11.83
N GLN A 76 35.76 -28.29 -12.42
CA GLN A 76 36.38 -29.62 -12.59
C GLN A 76 37.91 -29.55 -12.43
N GLN A 77 38.42 -29.30 -11.22
CA GLN A 77 39.73 -29.80 -10.77
C GLN A 77 39.68 -30.16 -9.29
#